data_AF-A0A7L1ELA3-F1
#
_entry.id   AF-A0A7L1ELA3-F1
#
_cell.length_a   1.000
_cell.length_b   1.000
_cell.length_c   1.000
_cell.angle_alpha   90.00
_cell.angle_beta   90.00
_cell.angle_gamma   90.00
#
_symmetry.space_group_name_H-M   'P 1'
#
loop_
_entity.id
_entity.type
_entity.pdbx_description
1 polymer ?
#
loop_
_entity_poly.entity_id
_entity_poly.type
_entity_poly.pdbx_seq_one_letter_code
_entity_poly.pdbx_strand_id
1 'polypeptide(L)'
;KADKAALDSKVDSSQFEENMEQLDERMQDLQSQISDQEQHWNEVLQKFSDAMEGKMDRLELKAFRKHLEESLNRSIEGFEKRVKDDGGAGIKRQLPVPFSCLSCDRMLSMQVPGP
;
A
#
# COMPACT_ATOMS: atom_id res chain seq x y z
N LYS A 1 77.28 -27.95 -5.38
CA LYS A 1 77.52 -26.65 -4.72
C LYS A 1 76.70 -25.64 -5.52
N ALA A 2 75.60 -25.12 -4.97
CA ALA A 2 74.78 -24.14 -5.70
C ALA A 2 75.52 -22.79 -5.73
N ASP A 3 75.56 -22.15 -6.90
CA ASP A 3 76.20 -20.85 -7.10
C ASP A 3 75.47 -19.78 -6.29
N LYS A 4 76.19 -19.12 -5.38
CA LYS A 4 75.68 -18.08 -4.50
C LYS A 4 75.12 -16.87 -5.30
N ALA A 5 75.72 -16.58 -6.46
CA ALA A 5 75.26 -15.55 -7.39
C ALA A 5 73.92 -15.92 -8.09
N ALA A 6 73.63 -17.21 -8.26
CA ALA A 6 72.36 -17.67 -8.84
C ALA A 6 71.19 -17.60 -7.84
N LEU A 7 71.48 -17.39 -6.54
CA LEU A 7 70.48 -17.18 -5.50
C LEU A 7 70.17 -15.68 -5.31
N ASP A 8 71.17 -14.80 -5.38
CA ASP A 8 70.99 -13.33 -5.31
C ASP A 8 70.12 -12.77 -6.45
N SER A 9 70.14 -13.41 -7.62
CA SER A 9 69.38 -12.98 -8.80
C SER A 9 67.91 -13.44 -8.81
N LYS A 10 67.45 -14.23 -7.83
CA LYS A 10 66.20 -15.00 -7.98
C LYS A 10 64.93 -14.19 -7.67
N VAL A 11 65.04 -13.17 -6.82
CA VAL A 11 64.12 -12.04 -6.65
C VAL A 11 64.94 -10.95 -5.95
N ASP A 12 65.06 -9.77 -6.56
CA ASP A 12 65.60 -8.61 -5.86
C ASP A 12 64.65 -8.27 -4.71
N SER A 13 65.11 -8.39 -3.46
CA SER A 13 64.28 -8.17 -2.28
C SER A 13 63.67 -6.77 -2.26
N SER A 14 64.36 -5.78 -2.84
CA SER A 14 63.85 -4.42 -2.98
C SER A 14 62.68 -4.33 -3.96
N GLN A 15 62.73 -5.06 -5.08
CA GLN A 15 61.62 -5.08 -6.04
C GLN A 15 60.40 -5.82 -5.48
N PHE A 16 60.62 -6.86 -4.67
CA PHE A 16 59.51 -7.55 -4.02
C PHE A 16 58.82 -6.67 -2.99
N GLU A 17 59.60 -5.94 -2.18
CA GLU A 17 59.08 -5.02 -1.17
C GLU A 17 58.31 -3.86 -1.81
N GLU A 18 58.87 -3.25 -2.87
CA GLU A 18 58.18 -2.21 -3.66
C GLU A 18 56.87 -2.72 -4.28
N ASN A 19 56.88 -3.92 -4.85
CA ASN A 19 55.65 -4.51 -5.40
C ASN A 19 54.62 -4.86 -4.32
N MET A 20 55.06 -5.22 -3.12
CA MET A 20 54.18 -5.51 -1.99
C MET A 20 53.54 -4.22 -1.45
N GLU A 21 54.30 -3.13 -1.34
CA GLU A 21 53.77 -1.81 -0.97
C GLU A 21 52.73 -1.31 -1.99
N GLN A 22 53.05 -1.40 -3.29
CA GLN A 22 52.08 -1.03 -4.34
C GLN A 22 50.82 -1.90 -4.32
N LEU A 23 50.95 -3.17 -3.94
CA LEU A 23 49.79 -4.06 -3.81
C LEU A 23 48.94 -3.67 -2.59
N ASP A 24 49.56 -3.33 -1.46
CA ASP A 24 48.87 -2.89 -0.25
C ASP A 24 48.09 -1.59 -0.51
N GLU A 25 48.70 -0.60 -1.14
CA GLU A 25 48.02 0.65 -1.52
C GLU A 25 46.79 0.39 -2.39
N ARG A 26 46.90 -0.50 -3.39
CA ARG A 26 45.76 -0.86 -4.25
C ARG A 26 44.67 -1.60 -3.50
N MET A 27 45.03 -2.45 -2.53
CA MET A 27 44.04 -3.13 -1.69
C MET A 27 43.31 -2.14 -0.78
N GLN A 28 44.03 -1.17 -0.21
CA GLN A 28 43.42 -0.12 0.61
C GLN A 28 42.48 0.77 -0.21
N ASP A 29 42.86 1.17 -1.43
CA ASP A 29 42.01 1.93 -2.34
C ASP A 29 40.73 1.15 -2.71
N LEU A 30 40.86 -0.12 -3.08
CA LEU A 30 39.72 -0.99 -3.34
C LEU A 30 38.80 -1.13 -2.13
N GLN A 31 39.37 -1.25 -0.92
CA GLN A 31 38.59 -1.33 0.31
C GLN A 31 37.82 -0.04 0.59
N SER A 32 38.43 1.12 0.35
CA SER A 32 37.75 2.42 0.45
C SER A 32 36.58 2.48 -0.52
N GLN A 33 36.80 2.13 -1.79
CA GLN A 33 35.75 2.16 -2.81
C GLN A 33 34.58 1.23 -2.49
N ILE A 34 34.86 0.03 -1.98
CA ILE A 34 33.81 -0.91 -1.55
C ILE A 34 33.01 -0.34 -0.38
N SER A 35 33.68 0.28 0.59
CA SER A 35 33.04 0.89 1.76
C SER A 35 32.15 2.07 1.37
N ASP A 36 32.64 2.94 0.49
CA ASP A 36 31.89 4.07 -0.06
C ASP A 36 30.65 3.59 -0.83
N GLN A 37 30.81 2.52 -1.62
CA GLN A 37 29.72 1.91 -2.36
C GLN A 37 28.66 1.28 -1.43
N GLU A 38 29.08 0.60 -0.36
CA GLU A 38 28.17 0.04 0.65
C GLU A 38 27.37 1.14 1.35
N GLN A 39 28.04 2.24 1.74
CA GLN A 39 27.35 3.39 2.32
C GLN A 39 26.31 3.97 1.34
N HIS A 40 26.68 4.14 0.08
CA HIS A 40 25.76 4.66 -0.93
C HIS A 40 24.52 3.76 -1.11
N TRP A 41 24.70 2.43 -1.13
CA TRP A 41 23.60 1.49 -1.21
C TRP A 41 22.67 1.59 0.00
N ASN A 42 23.23 1.72 1.20
CA ASN A 42 22.44 1.92 2.43
C ASN A 42 21.62 3.22 2.37
N GLU A 43 22.20 4.32 1.87
CA GLU A 43 21.48 5.59 1.69
C GLU A 43 20.32 5.48 0.69
N VAL A 44 20.54 4.78 -0.43
CA VAL A 44 19.49 4.55 -1.43
C VAL A 44 18.38 3.68 -0.86
N LEU A 45 18.73 2.64 -0.11
CA LEU A 45 17.76 1.76 0.54
C LEU A 45 16.92 2.52 1.58
N GLN A 46 17.54 3.39 2.38
CA GLN A 46 16.83 4.23 3.35
C GLN A 46 15.84 5.18 2.65
N LYS A 47 16.29 5.91 1.62
CA LYS A 47 15.43 6.81 0.85
C LYS A 47 14.25 6.07 0.20
N PHE A 48 14.48 4.85 -0.29
CA PHE A 48 13.42 4.01 -0.82
C PHE A 48 12.43 3.58 0.26
N SER A 49 12.93 3.17 1.43
CA SER A 49 12.10 2.82 2.58
C SER A 49 11.24 4.00 3.03
N ASP A 50 11.82 5.19 3.18
CA ASP A 50 11.09 6.41 3.58
C ASP A 50 10.02 6.79 2.54
N ALA A 51 10.33 6.63 1.25
CA ALA A 51 9.36 6.87 0.18
C ALA A 51 8.23 5.83 0.16
N MET A 52 8.50 4.57 0.50
CA MET A 52 7.49 3.54 0.66
C MET A 52 6.63 3.79 1.90
N GLU A 53 7.26 4.11 3.04
CA GLU A 53 6.59 4.50 4.28
C GLU A 53 5.65 5.69 4.00
N GLY A 54 6.12 6.75 3.33
CA GLY A 54 5.26 7.89 2.97
C GLY A 54 4.13 7.56 1.97
N LYS A 55 4.32 6.57 1.09
CA LYS A 55 3.25 6.08 0.19
C LYS A 55 2.24 5.19 0.92
N MET A 56 2.69 4.40 1.90
CA MET A 56 1.88 3.50 2.71
C MET A 56 1.14 4.25 3.82
N ASP A 57 1.81 5.22 4.43
CA ASP A 57 1.29 6.16 5.41
C ASP A 57 0.60 7.35 4.75
N ARG A 58 -0.03 7.11 3.58
CA ARG A 58 -1.03 8.02 3.01
C ARG A 58 -2.22 8.11 3.98
N LEU A 59 -2.03 8.85 5.05
CA LEU A 59 -3.05 9.41 5.93
C LEU A 59 -4.12 10.11 5.10
N GLU A 60 -3.75 10.68 3.95
CA GLU A 60 -4.66 11.19 2.93
C GLU A 60 -5.66 10.14 2.43
N LEU A 61 -5.24 8.89 2.24
CA LEU A 61 -6.14 7.80 1.83
C LEU A 61 -7.09 7.41 2.97
N LYS A 62 -6.62 7.41 4.22
CA LYS A 62 -7.48 7.19 5.40
C LYS A 62 -8.50 8.33 5.57
N ALA A 63 -8.06 9.57 5.44
CA ALA A 63 -8.92 10.75 5.51
C ALA A 63 -9.94 10.77 4.36
N PHE A 64 -9.51 10.45 3.14
CA PHE A 64 -10.37 10.34 1.97
C PHE A 64 -11.41 9.22 2.11
N ARG A 65 -10.98 8.04 2.60
CA ARG A 65 -11.89 6.93 2.90
C ARG A 65 -12.94 7.33 3.94
N LYS A 66 -12.53 7.98 5.03
CA LYS A 66 -13.45 8.47 6.07
C LYS A 66 -14.47 9.44 5.49
N HIS A 67 -14.03 10.37 4.65
CA HIS A 67 -14.90 11.32 3.98
C HIS A 67 -15.93 10.63 3.05
N LEU A 68 -15.53 9.58 2.33
CA LEU A 68 -16.44 8.78 1.50
C LEU A 68 -17.47 8.03 2.34
N GLU A 69 -17.05 7.38 3.44
CA GLU A 69 -17.95 6.68 4.36
C GLU A 69 -18.99 7.64 4.97
N GLU A 70 -18.55 8.82 5.44
CA GLU A 70 -19.45 9.84 5.96
C GLU A 70 -20.44 10.37 4.90
N SER A 71 -19.99 10.57 3.65
CA SER A 71 -20.85 11.03 2.56
C SER A 71 -21.89 9.99 2.16
N LEU A 72 -21.51 8.71 2.17
CA LEU A 72 -22.42 7.62 1.88
C LEU A 72 -23.48 7.48 2.98
N ASN A 73 -23.08 7.54 4.26
CA ASN A 73 -24.00 7.49 5.39
C ASN A 73 -25.03 8.63 5.32
N ARG A 74 -24.59 9.87 5.07
CA ARG A 74 -25.53 11.00 4.88
C ARG A 74 -26.52 10.79 3.74
N SER A 75 -26.07 10.17 2.64
CA SER A 75 -26.93 9.88 1.50
C SER A 75 -27.97 8.81 1.82
N ILE A 76 -27.57 7.77 2.55
CA ILE A 76 -28.46 6.70 3.02
C ILE A 76 -29.48 7.27 4.02
N GLU A 77 -29.05 8.01 5.03
CA GLU A 77 -29.94 8.66 6.00
C GLU A 77 -30.95 9.58 5.30
N GLY A 78 -30.49 10.37 4.34
CA GLY A 78 -31.36 11.22 3.53
C GLY A 78 -32.35 10.43 2.68
N PHE A 79 -31.94 9.28 2.14
CA PHE A 79 -32.81 8.38 1.40
C PHE A 79 -33.83 7.69 2.31
N GLU A 80 -33.40 7.15 3.45
CA GLU A 80 -34.30 6.56 4.46
C GLU A 80 -35.33 7.56 4.94
N LYS A 81 -34.93 8.81 5.18
CA LYS A 81 -35.87 9.87 5.57
C LYS A 81 -36.90 10.12 4.47
N ARG A 82 -36.48 10.20 3.20
CA ARG A 82 -37.40 10.33 2.06
C ARG A 82 -38.32 9.13 1.91
N VAL A 83 -37.82 7.91 2.13
CA VAL A 83 -38.64 6.68 2.06
C VAL A 83 -39.62 6.58 3.22
N LYS A 84 -39.25 7.07 4.41
CA LYS A 84 -40.16 7.12 5.57
C LYS A 84 -41.23 8.21 5.45
N ASP A 85 -40.89 9.34 4.81
CA ASP A 85 -41.79 10.49 4.61
C ASP A 85 -42.69 10.32 3.39
N ASP A 86 -42.17 9.71 2.31
CA ASP A 86 -42.97 9.16 1.23
C ASP A 86 -43.60 7.85 1.72
N GLY A 87 -44.57 7.97 2.62
CA GLY A 87 -45.48 6.89 2.96
C GLY A 87 -45.96 6.32 1.63
N GLY A 88 -45.50 5.10 1.32
CA GLY A 88 -45.29 4.65 -0.05
C GLY A 88 -46.50 4.83 -0.97
N ALA A 89 -46.34 4.55 -2.26
CA ALA A 89 -47.43 4.58 -3.24
C ALA A 89 -48.51 3.49 -2.99
N GLY A 90 -49.01 3.36 -1.76
CA GLY A 90 -50.22 2.66 -1.39
C GLY A 90 -51.44 3.42 -1.90
N ILE A 91 -52.52 2.67 -2.05
CA ILE A 91 -53.77 3.14 -2.60
C ILE A 91 -54.34 4.22 -1.67
N LYS A 92 -54.25 5.49 -2.08
CA LYS A 92 -54.70 6.66 -1.30
C LYS A 92 -56.22 6.85 -1.29
N ARG A 93 -56.99 5.91 -1.83
CA ARG A 93 -58.46 5.95 -1.93
C ARG A 93 -59.05 4.70 -1.30
N GLN A 94 -60.09 4.86 -0.47
CA GLN A 94 -60.80 3.71 0.07
C GLN A 94 -61.32 2.83 -1.07
N LEU A 95 -60.92 1.57 -1.07
CA LEU A 95 -61.41 0.58 -2.02
C LEU A 95 -62.86 0.24 -1.65
N PRO A 96 -63.79 0.20 -2.62
CA PRO A 96 -65.15 -0.29 -2.36
C PRO A 96 -65.08 -1.74 -1.84
N VAL A 97 -65.63 -1.97 -0.65
CA VAL A 97 -65.76 -3.31 -0.06
C VAL A 97 -67.04 -3.97 -0.61
N PRO A 98 -67.08 -5.29 -0.89
CA PRO A 98 -65.99 -6.28 -0.77
C PRO A 98 -65.31 -6.62 -2.10
N PHE A 99 -64.03 -6.99 -2.06
CA PHE A 99 -63.29 -7.56 -3.18
C PHE A 99 -62.85 -9.00 -2.87
N SER A 100 -62.78 -9.85 -3.90
CA SER A 100 -62.29 -11.23 -3.81
C SER A 100 -60.81 -11.33 -4.16
N CYS A 101 -60.09 -12.21 -3.47
CA CYS A 101 -58.73 -12.57 -3.84
C CYS A 101 -58.75 -13.35 -5.16
N LEU A 102 -58.15 -12.83 -6.22
CA LEU A 102 -58.13 -13.50 -7.53
C LEU A 102 -57.48 -14.89 -7.50
N SER A 103 -56.62 -15.18 -6.51
CA SER A 103 -55.91 -16.44 -6.39
C SER A 103 -56.67 -17.52 -5.63
N CYS A 104 -57.61 -17.15 -4.75
CA CYS A 104 -58.31 -18.12 -3.92
C CYS A 104 -59.81 -17.82 -3.71
N ASP A 105 -60.34 -16.80 -4.41
CA ASP A 105 -61.69 -16.26 -4.35
C ASP A 105 -62.23 -15.91 -2.96
N ARG A 106 -61.36 -15.89 -1.95
CA ARG A 106 -61.72 -15.50 -0.60
C ARG A 106 -62.08 -14.02 -0.58
N MET A 107 -63.23 -13.68 -0.01
CA MET A 107 -63.59 -12.29 0.27
C MET A 107 -62.66 -11.70 1.32
N LEU A 108 -62.05 -10.57 0.99
CA LEU A 108 -61.14 -9.87 1.89
C LEU A 108 -61.80 -8.57 2.37
N SER A 109 -61.85 -8.39 3.70
CA SER A 109 -62.14 -7.11 4.33
C SER A 109 -60.83 -6.54 4.85
N MET A 110 -60.25 -5.60 4.11
CA MET A 110 -59.06 -4.89 4.58
C MET A 110 -59.43 -3.43 4.79
N GLN A 111 -59.28 -2.93 6.01
CA GLN A 111 -59.37 -1.51 6.28
C GLN A 111 -58.04 -0.88 5.88
N VAL A 112 -58.05 -0.04 4.85
CA VAL A 112 -56.90 0.80 4.52
C VAL A 112 -56.85 1.91 5.56
N PRO A 113 -55.73 2.08 6.29
CA PRO A 113 -55.55 3.26 7.12
C PRO A 113 -55.55 4.47 6.21
N GLY A 114 -56.38 5.47 6.51
CA GLY A 114 -56.23 6.76 5.86
C GLY A 114 -57.02 7.83 6.57
N PRO A 115 -56.64 9.10 6.39
CA PRO A 115 -55.27 9.62 6.47
C PRO A 115 -54.68 9.56 7.89
#